data_AF-A0A4Q3VH04-F1
#
_entry.id   AF-A0A4Q3VH04-F1
#
_cell.length_a   1.000
_cell.length_b   1.000
_cell.length_c   1.000
_cell.angle_alpha   90.00
_cell.angle_beta   90.00
_cell.angle_gamma   90.00
#
_symmetry.space_group_name_H-M   'P 1'
#
loop_
_entity.id
_entity.type
_entity.pdbx_description
1 polymer ?
#
loop_
_entity_poly.entity_id
_entity_poly.type
_entity_poly.pdbx_seq_one_letter_code
_entity_poly.pdbx_strand_id
1 'polypeptide(L)' 'MNNNHLFEGTIETRVKYNNGGEPCIKKGKQRFFAKGSRTYFRLQNMENCAGGNLVDYVDIYPGSSSL' A
#
# COMPACT_ATOMS: atom_id res chain seq x y z
N MET A 1 -19.76 -2.47 -5.77
CA MET A 1 -18.80 -1.52 -5.15
C MET A 1 -17.71 -1.23 -6.17
N ASN A 2 -17.21 0.01 -6.24
CA ASN A 2 -16.03 0.28 -7.05
C ASN A 2 -14.83 -0.42 -6.39
N ASN A 3 -14.24 -1.37 -7.10
CA ASN A 3 -13.13 -2.16 -6.57
C ASN A 3 -11.79 -1.42 -6.65
N ASN A 4 -11.75 -0.26 -7.29
CA ASN A 4 -10.53 0.51 -7.52
C ASN A 4 -10.55 1.81 -6.71
N HIS A 5 -9.49 2.03 -5.93
CA HIS A 5 -9.29 3.25 -5.15
C HIS A 5 -7.94 3.87 -5.54
N LEU A 6 -7.94 5.14 -5.91
CA LEU A 6 -6.74 5.88 -6.30
C LEU A 6 -6.37 6.82 -5.17
N PHE A 7 -5.13 6.72 -4.72
CA PHE A 7 -4.55 7.55 -3.68
C PHE A 7 -3.46 8.41 -4.30
N GLU A 8 -3.53 9.73 -4.14
CA GLU A 8 -2.46 10.66 -4.50
C GLU A 8 -1.79 11.12 -3.21
N GLY A 9 -0.52 10.75 -3.00
CA GLY A 9 0.18 11.09 -1.78
C GLY A 9 1.48 10.31 -1.59
N THR A 10 1.83 10.09 -0.33
CA THR A 10 3.05 9.35 0.06
C THR A 10 2.71 8.19 0.98
N ILE A 11 3.23 7.01 0.66
CA ILE A 11 3.25 5.84 1.54
C ILE A 11 4.69 5.64 1.98
N GLU A 12 4.92 5.60 3.30
CA GLU A 12 6.24 5.38 3.88
C GLU A 12 6.21 4.15 4.80
N THR A 13 6.98 3.12 4.45
CA THR A 13 7.15 1.90 5.26
C THR A 13 8.50 1.93 5.98
N ARG A 14 8.50 1.78 7.30
CA ARG A 14 9.73 1.77 8.13
C ARG A 14 9.88 0.43 8.83
N VAL A 15 10.88 -0.35 8.42
CA VAL A 15 11.25 -1.63 9.05
C VAL A 15 12.76 -1.66 9.22
N LYS A 16 13.22 -1.78 10.47
CA LYS A 16 14.64 -1.63 10.85
C LYS A 16 15.63 -2.51 10.06
N TYR A 17 15.19 -3.67 9.59
CA TYR A 17 16.05 -4.67 8.94
C TYR A 17 15.78 -4.84 7.43
N ASN A 18 14.71 -4.24 6.88
CA ASN A 18 14.47 -4.23 5.44
C ASN A 18 15.16 -3.02 4.81
N ASN A 19 15.51 -3.10 3.53
CA ASN A 19 16.08 -1.99 2.77
C ASN A 19 17.29 -1.31 3.47
N GLY A 20 18.14 -2.11 4.13
CA GLY A 20 19.28 -1.60 4.90
C GLY A 20 18.91 -0.72 6.11
N GLY A 21 17.66 -0.74 6.56
CA GLY A 21 17.13 0.13 7.61
C GLY A 21 16.54 1.45 7.11
N GLU A 22 16.66 1.74 5.82
CA GLU A 22 16.12 2.95 5.20
C GLU A 22 14.62 2.81 4.89
N PRO A 23 13.81 3.88 5.04
CA PRO A 23 12.40 3.86 4.71
C PRO A 23 12.16 3.54 3.24
N CYS A 24 11.15 2.72 2.95
CA CYS A 24 10.67 2.55 1.58
C CYS A 24 9.56 3.57 1.30
N ILE A 25 9.80 4.47 0.35
CA ILE A 25 8.92 5.61 0.07
C ILE A 25 8.31 5.48 -1.32
N LYS A 26 6.97 5.46 -1.39
CA LYS A 26 6.19 5.50 -2.64
C LYS A 26 5.45 6.83 -2.72
N LYS A 27 5.79 7.68 -3.69
CA LYS A 27 5.18 8.99 -3.92
C LYS A 27 4.28 8.98 -5.15
N GLY A 28 3.32 9.90 -5.16
CA GLY A 28 2.41 10.13 -6.27
C GLY A 28 1.25 9.16 -6.30
N LYS A 29 0.62 9.05 -7.48
CA LYS A 29 -0.56 8.19 -7.70
C LYS A 29 -0.31 6.72 -7.43
N GLN A 30 -0.99 6.17 -6.43
CA GLN A 30 -1.00 4.76 -6.07
C GLN A 30 -2.39 4.15 -6.32
N ARG A 31 -2.42 2.91 -6.81
CA ARG A 31 -3.65 2.15 -7.04
C ARG A 31 -3.85 1.13 -5.92
N PHE A 32 -5.01 1.19 -5.29
CA PHE A 32 -5.50 0.20 -4.34
C PHE A 32 -6.68 -0.57 -4.96
N PHE A 33 -6.74 -1.88 -4.75
CA PHE A 33 -7.77 -2.72 -5.37
C PHE A 33 -8.34 -3.78 -4.41
N ALA A 34 -9.67 -3.89 -4.40
CA ALA A 34 -10.41 -4.93 -3.70
C ALA A 34 -10.70 -6.09 -4.65
N LYS A 35 -10.07 -7.25 -4.43
CA LYS A 35 -10.23 -8.46 -5.26
C LYS A 35 -11.12 -9.48 -4.57
N GLY A 36 -12.11 -10.02 -5.29
CA GLY A 36 -12.97 -11.08 -4.79
C GLY A 36 -13.79 -10.63 -3.59
N SER A 37 -13.76 -11.41 -2.51
CA SER A 37 -14.50 -11.17 -1.27
C SER A 37 -13.76 -10.32 -0.23
N ARG A 38 -12.66 -9.64 -0.60
CA ARG A 38 -11.90 -8.80 0.34
C ARG A 38 -12.75 -7.62 0.82
N THR A 39 -12.66 -7.35 2.12
CA THR A 39 -13.29 -6.21 2.79
C THR A 39 -12.37 -4.98 2.86
N TYR A 40 -11.21 -5.03 2.19
CA TYR A 40 -10.19 -3.98 2.16
C TYR A 40 -9.64 -3.80 0.75
N PHE A 41 -9.08 -2.62 0.48
CA PHE A 41 -8.37 -2.33 -0.77
C PHE A 41 -6.86 -2.49 -0.54
N ARG A 42 -6.19 -3.28 -1.36
CA ARG A 42 -4.74 -3.53 -1.25
C ARG A 42 -3.96 -2.72 -2.27
N LEU A 43 -2.87 -2.07 -1.85
CA LEU A 43 -1.91 -1.43 -2.74
C LEU A 43 -1.46 -2.42 -3.81
N GLN A 44 -1.44 -1.99 -5.07
CA GLN A 44 -1.10 -2.87 -6.19
C GLN A 44 0.39 -2.80 -6.53
N ASN A 45 1.04 -1.65 -6.29
CA ASN A 45 2.49 -1.50 -6.35
C ASN A 45 3.13 -1.96 -5.02
N MET A 46 3.15 -3.27 -4.79
CA MET A 46 3.56 -3.87 -3.51
C MET A 46 5.08 -4.04 -3.35
N GLU A 47 5.88 -3.79 -4.39
CA GLU A 47 7.32 -4.03 -4.34
C GLU A 47 7.99 -3.23 -3.21
N ASN A 48 8.82 -3.87 -2.40
CA ASN A 48 9.64 -3.15 -1.43
C ASN A 48 10.91 -2.60 -2.11
N CYS A 49 11.43 -1.49 -1.59
CA CYS A 49 12.61 -0.81 -2.10
C CYS A 49 13.92 -1.61 -1.97
N ALA A 50 13.96 -2.61 -1.08
CA ALA A 50 15.08 -3.54 -0.93
C ALA A 50 15.25 -4.48 -2.14
N GLY A 51 14.23 -4.60 -2.99
CA GLY A 51 14.19 -5.53 -4.11
C GLY A 51 14.02 -7.00 -3.68
N GLY A 52 14.24 -7.91 -4.63
CA GLY A 52 14.09 -9.35 -4.42
C GLY A 52 12.64 -9.80 -4.23
N ASN A 53 12.42 -10.79 -3.36
CA ASN A 53 11.10 -11.38 -3.08
C ASN A 53 10.43 -10.76 -1.84
N LEU A 54 10.64 -9.46 -1.58
CA LEU A 54 10.05 -8.74 -0.45
C LEU A 54 8.94 -7.80 -0.93
N VAL A 55 7.81 -7.83 -0.24
CA VAL A 55 6.64 -7.00 -0.56
C VAL A 55 6.11 -6.26 0.66
N ASP A 56 5.67 -5.03 0.45
CA ASP A 56 4.97 -4.21 1.43
C ASP A 56 3.46 -4.33 1.19
N TYR A 57 2.79 -5.14 2.01
CA TYR A 57 1.34 -5.19 2.01
C TYR A 57 0.77 -3.98 2.75
N VAL A 58 0.18 -3.06 1.99
CA VAL A 58 -0.56 -1.91 2.54
C VAL A 58 -2.02 -2.07 2.16
N ASP A 59 -2.86 -2.24 3.18
CA ASP A 59 -4.30 -2.42 3.06
C ASP A 59 -5.04 -1.22 3.66
N ILE A 60 -6.00 -0.68 2.91
CA ILE A 60 -6.92 0.36 3.38
C ILE A 60 -8.28 -0.29 3.63
N TYR A 61 -8.73 -0.20 4.86
CA TYR A 61 -10.08 -0.61 5.23
C TYR A 61 -11.04 0.55 5.00
N PRO A 62 -12.22 0.32 4.38
CA PRO A 62 -13.26 1.32 4.33
C PRO A 62 -13.67 1.64 5.77
N GLY A 63 -13.27 2.83 6.25
CA GLY A 63 -13.69 3.33 7.55
C GLY A 63 -15.17 3.73 7.52
N SER A 64 -15.77 3.82 8.70
CA SER A 64 -17.08 4.47 8.89
C SER A 64 -16.96 5.99 9.05
N SER A 65 -15.79 6.56 8.78
CA SER A 65 -15.48 7.95 9.11
C SER A 65 -16.14 8.90 8.12
N SER A 66 -16.93 9.85 8.63
CA SER A 66 -17.66 10.86 7.88
C SER A 66 -16.92 12.20 7.82
N LEU A 67 -15.58 12.18 7.74
CA LEU A 67 -14.80 13.42 7.62
C LEU A 67 -15.32 14.30 6.49
#